data_AF-A0A3M1Q432-F1
#
_entry.id   AF-A0A3M1Q432-F1
#
_cell.length_a   1.000
_cell.length_b   1.000
_cell.length_c   1.000
_cell.angle_alpha   90.00
_cell.angle_beta   90.00
_cell.angle_gamma   90.00
#
_symmetry.space_group_name_H-M   'P 1'
#
loop_
_entity.id
_entity.type
_entity.pdbx_description
1 polymer ?
#
loop_
_entity_poly.entity_id
_entity_poly.type
_entity_poly.pdbx_seq_one_letter_code
_entity_poly.pdbx_strand_id
1 'polypeptide(L)'
;MQAAVFRVSVFALALASCAPRSLPATLDHFAVQERVRDAGVRRSRAAWYLRFDAALLHDLEAVLTSDGSRPVRQQAERTLRAAGDLAVRSVRGEILRLSKESREQLARRAGCAASPDVLADEIERRARDALDTELRRLATATDEVWHDRLDEIRQSVEPLPDDRDRTLRRVLLAGFAPAAAAGIEQVERDIRQRT
;
A
#
# COMPACT_ATOMS: atom_id res chain seq x y z
N MET A 1 -40.40 -30.75 -33.12
CA MET A 1 -39.08 -31.28 -32.71
C MET A 1 -38.00 -30.47 -33.40
N GLN A 2 -37.34 -29.57 -32.66
CA GLN A 2 -35.89 -29.32 -32.63
C GLN A 2 -35.64 -27.91 -32.07
N ALA A 3 -34.98 -27.93 -30.93
CA ALA A 3 -34.58 -26.80 -30.12
C ALA A 3 -33.13 -26.41 -30.43
N ALA A 4 -32.75 -25.21 -29.96
CA ALA A 4 -31.39 -24.65 -29.90
C ALA A 4 -30.79 -24.31 -31.29
N VAL A 5 -30.24 -23.13 -31.54
CA VAL A 5 -29.10 -22.52 -30.86
C VAL A 5 -29.19 -21.01 -31.03
N PHE A 6 -29.41 -20.25 -29.95
CA PHE A 6 -29.31 -18.79 -29.98
C PHE A 6 -28.86 -18.25 -28.62
N ARG A 7 -27.72 -18.73 -28.10
CA ARG A 7 -27.11 -18.16 -26.89
C ARG A 7 -25.60 -18.38 -26.87
N VAL A 8 -24.83 -17.52 -27.55
CA VAL A 8 -23.39 -17.36 -27.24
C VAL A 8 -22.93 -15.89 -27.26
N SER A 9 -23.62 -14.94 -27.90
CA SER A 9 -22.97 -13.65 -28.21
C SER A 9 -23.14 -12.49 -27.20
N VAL A 10 -23.50 -12.72 -25.93
CA VAL A 10 -23.70 -11.59 -24.96
C VAL A 10 -22.76 -11.61 -23.76
N PHE A 11 -21.99 -12.68 -23.51
CA PHE A 11 -21.08 -12.71 -22.35
C PHE A 11 -19.71 -12.04 -22.57
N ALA A 12 -19.35 -11.70 -23.82
CA ALA A 12 -18.05 -11.07 -24.11
C ALA A 12 -18.03 -9.54 -23.89
N LEU A 13 -19.19 -8.87 -23.87
CA LEU A 13 -19.27 -7.41 -23.69
C LEU A 13 -19.36 -6.96 -22.23
N ALA A 14 -19.67 -7.85 -21.29
CA ALA A 14 -19.73 -7.53 -19.86
C ALA A 14 -18.35 -7.56 -19.16
N LEU A 15 -17.34 -8.18 -19.76
CA LEU A 15 -15.98 -8.26 -19.20
C LEU A 15 -15.04 -7.14 -19.69
N ALA A 16 -15.44 -6.38 -20.72
CA ALA A 16 -14.65 -5.28 -21.24
C ALA A 16 -14.68 -3.99 -20.38
N SER A 17 -15.55 -3.93 -19.36
CA SER A 17 -15.75 -2.73 -18.52
C SER A 17 -15.07 -2.77 -17.15
N CYS A 18 -14.46 -3.90 -16.76
CA CYS A 18 -13.77 -4.03 -15.46
C CYS A 18 -12.28 -3.64 -15.50
N ALA A 19 -11.74 -3.26 -16.67
CA ALA A 19 -10.34 -2.89 -16.75
C ALA A 19 -10.10 -1.56 -16.00
N PRO A 20 -9.16 -1.49 -15.05
CA PRO A 20 -8.91 -0.29 -14.24
C PRO A 20 -8.65 0.91 -15.14
N ARG A 21 -9.21 2.09 -14.86
CA ARG A 21 -9.06 3.25 -15.77
C ARG A 21 -7.75 4.00 -15.60
N SER A 22 -7.15 3.97 -14.40
CA SER A 22 -5.88 4.67 -14.13
C SER A 22 -4.69 3.78 -14.46
N LEU A 23 -3.59 4.40 -14.94
CA LEU A 23 -2.35 3.71 -15.25
C LEU A 23 -1.79 2.91 -14.05
N PRO A 24 -1.76 3.45 -12.81
CA PRO A 24 -1.25 2.70 -11.67
C PRO A 24 -2.10 1.48 -11.33
N ALA A 25 -3.44 1.61 -11.35
CA ALA A 25 -4.32 0.48 -11.11
C ALA A 25 -4.22 -0.60 -12.21
N THR A 26 -3.89 -0.19 -13.44
CA THR A 26 -3.65 -1.11 -14.56
C THR A 26 -2.34 -1.90 -14.34
N LEU A 27 -1.26 -1.22 -13.99
CA LEU A 27 0.01 -1.89 -13.66
C LEU A 27 -0.19 -2.88 -12.51
N ASP A 28 -0.94 -2.46 -11.50
CA ASP A 28 -1.28 -3.29 -10.35
C ASP A 28 -2.03 -4.55 -10.73
N HIS A 29 -3.05 -4.41 -11.57
CA HIS A 29 -3.83 -5.53 -12.07
C HIS A 29 -2.94 -6.57 -12.78
N PHE A 30 -2.08 -6.14 -13.71
CA PHE A 30 -1.20 -7.07 -14.41
C PHE A 30 -0.14 -7.69 -13.50
N ALA A 31 0.45 -6.90 -12.60
CA ALA A 31 1.45 -7.40 -11.67
C ALA A 31 0.89 -8.51 -10.76
N VAL A 32 -0.36 -8.39 -10.33
CA VAL A 32 -1.07 -9.42 -9.56
C VAL A 32 -1.40 -10.63 -10.42
N GLN A 33 -2.02 -10.41 -11.58
CA GLN A 33 -2.46 -11.47 -12.47
C GLN A 33 -1.31 -12.37 -12.90
N GLU A 34 -0.17 -11.78 -13.23
CA GLU A 34 1.02 -12.50 -13.69
C GLU A 34 1.97 -12.92 -12.54
N ARG A 35 1.60 -12.63 -11.29
CA ARG A 35 2.38 -12.96 -10.08
C ARG A 35 3.82 -12.43 -10.11
N VAL A 36 4.02 -11.27 -10.75
CA VAL A 36 5.33 -10.60 -10.82
C VAL A 36 5.50 -9.53 -9.74
N ARG A 37 4.51 -9.36 -8.86
CA ARG A 37 4.60 -8.45 -7.71
C ARG A 37 5.85 -8.72 -6.87
N ASP A 38 6.46 -7.64 -6.38
CA ASP A 38 7.51 -7.72 -5.37
C ASP A 38 6.92 -8.10 -4.00
N ALA A 39 7.28 -9.28 -3.49
CA ALA A 39 6.74 -9.81 -2.25
C ALA A 39 7.24 -9.09 -0.99
N GLY A 40 8.42 -8.45 -1.06
CA GLY A 40 9.03 -7.73 0.07
C GLY A 40 8.50 -6.32 0.26
N VAL A 41 7.69 -5.83 -0.67
CA VAL A 41 7.28 -4.43 -0.77
C VAL A 41 5.75 -4.32 -0.69
N ARG A 42 5.27 -3.31 0.03
CA ARG A 42 3.84 -3.00 0.22
C ARG A 42 3.48 -1.73 -0.50
N ARG A 43 2.29 -1.68 -1.08
CA ARG A 43 1.81 -0.53 -1.86
C ARG A 43 0.89 0.34 -1.03
N SER A 44 1.01 1.65 -1.19
CA SER A 44 -0.03 2.58 -0.76
C SER A 44 -1.12 2.67 -1.82
N ARG A 45 -2.38 2.48 -1.41
CA ARG A 45 -3.53 2.64 -2.31
C ARG A 45 -3.87 4.11 -2.58
N ALA A 46 -3.63 4.99 -1.62
CA ALA A 46 -3.88 6.43 -1.75
C ALA A 46 -2.77 7.15 -2.53
N ALA A 47 -1.54 6.63 -2.47
CA ALA A 47 -0.37 7.18 -3.14
C ALA A 47 0.37 6.08 -3.91
N TRP A 48 -0.06 5.81 -5.13
CA TRP A 48 0.48 4.75 -6.00
C TRP A 48 1.99 4.85 -6.28
N TYR A 49 2.53 6.06 -6.16
CA TYR A 49 3.96 6.37 -6.32
C TYR A 49 4.76 6.08 -5.05
N LEU A 50 4.14 5.58 -3.98
CA LEU A 50 4.78 5.18 -2.74
C LEU A 50 4.66 3.68 -2.52
N ARG A 51 5.78 3.09 -2.11
CA ARG A 51 5.82 1.73 -1.60
C ARG A 51 6.70 1.67 -0.37
N PHE A 52 6.38 0.74 0.52
CA PHE A 52 7.05 0.62 1.81
C PHE A 52 7.51 -0.81 2.04
N ASP A 53 8.71 -0.96 2.56
CA ASP A 53 9.13 -2.16 3.27
C ASP A 53 8.85 -2.00 4.77
N ALA A 54 9.25 -2.99 5.57
CA ALA A 54 9.04 -2.95 7.02
C ALA A 54 9.78 -1.79 7.70
N ALA A 55 10.97 -1.42 7.23
CA ALA A 55 11.76 -0.35 7.84
C ALA A 55 11.14 1.02 7.56
N LEU A 56 10.73 1.28 6.32
CA LEU A 56 10.09 2.54 5.95
C LEU A 56 8.72 2.72 6.61
N LEU A 57 7.97 1.64 6.83
CA LEU A 57 6.74 1.69 7.61
C LEU A 57 7.01 2.07 9.07
N HIS A 58 8.05 1.48 9.68
CA HIS A 58 8.45 1.82 11.04
C HIS A 58 8.86 3.30 11.16
N ASP A 59 9.64 3.81 10.19
CA ASP A 59 10.02 5.21 10.15
C ASP A 59 8.80 6.14 10.01
N LEU A 60 7.83 5.77 9.18
CA LEU A 60 6.58 6.54 9.03
C LEU A 60 5.77 6.56 10.33
N GLU A 61 5.67 5.43 11.02
CA GLU A 61 5.00 5.32 12.33
C GLU A 61 5.70 6.15 13.40
N ALA A 62 7.04 6.14 13.44
CA ALA A 62 7.80 6.96 14.36
C ALA A 62 7.51 8.46 14.14
N VAL A 63 7.43 8.89 12.89
CA VAL A 63 7.07 10.27 12.54
C VAL A 63 5.64 10.62 12.95
N LEU A 64 4.67 9.71 12.75
CA LEU A 64 3.28 9.89 13.17
C LEU A 64 3.10 9.94 14.69
N THR A 65 4.03 9.39 15.48
CA THR A 65 3.95 9.46 16.96
C THR A 65 4.68 10.66 17.56
N SER A 66 5.39 11.43 16.75
CA SER A 66 6.24 12.55 17.18
C SER A 66 5.51 13.89 17.12
N ASP A 67 6.07 14.90 17.79
CA ASP A 67 5.61 16.28 17.60
C ASP A 67 5.94 16.78 16.19
N GLY A 68 5.14 17.70 15.63
CA GLY A 68 5.32 18.23 14.27
C GLY A 68 6.58 19.09 14.06
N SER A 69 7.60 18.91 14.90
CA SER A 69 8.83 19.68 14.89
C SER A 69 9.54 19.60 13.53
N ARG A 70 10.33 20.63 13.21
CA ARG A 70 11.06 20.71 11.94
C ARG A 70 11.93 19.47 11.64
N PRO A 71 12.66 18.87 12.61
CA PRO A 71 13.40 17.63 12.37
C PRO A 71 12.50 16.45 12.00
N VAL A 72 11.31 16.35 12.60
CA VAL A 72 10.33 15.30 12.32
C VAL A 72 9.74 15.46 10.91
N ARG A 73 9.42 16.70 10.50
CA ARG A 73 8.99 16.98 9.12
C ARG A 73 10.06 16.61 8.09
N GLN A 74 11.34 16.89 8.37
CA GLN A 74 12.45 16.46 7.53
C GLN A 74 12.61 14.93 7.48
N GLN A 75 12.35 14.25 8.60
CA GLN A 75 12.33 12.78 8.62
C GLN A 75 11.20 12.22 7.75
N ALA A 76 9.96 12.75 7.86
CA ALA A 76 8.87 12.36 6.97
C ALA A 76 9.25 12.52 5.50
N GLU A 77 9.80 13.67 5.12
CA GLU A 77 10.22 13.94 3.74
C GLU A 77 11.23 12.90 3.25
N ARG A 78 12.21 12.54 4.09
CA ARG A 78 13.19 11.48 3.78
C ARG A 78 12.52 10.12 3.62
N THR A 79 11.62 9.75 4.53
CA THR A 79 10.87 8.49 4.48
C THR A 79 10.03 8.40 3.21
N LEU A 80 9.31 9.47 2.85
CA LEU A 80 8.50 9.53 1.63
C LEU A 80 9.35 9.46 0.36
N ARG A 81 10.52 10.12 0.33
CA ARG A 81 11.46 9.98 -0.79
C ARG A 81 11.98 8.56 -0.93
N ALA A 82 12.40 7.93 0.15
CA ALA A 82 12.86 6.55 0.14
C ALA A 82 11.75 5.58 -0.29
N ALA A 83 10.51 5.82 0.14
CA ALA A 83 9.34 5.06 -0.29
C ALA A 83 9.03 5.24 -1.79
N GLY A 84 9.23 6.46 -2.32
CA GLY A 84 9.13 6.73 -3.75
C GLY A 84 10.21 6.04 -4.58
N ASP A 85 11.46 6.08 -4.12
CA ASP A 85 12.57 5.38 -4.77
C ASP A 85 12.35 3.86 -4.77
N LEU A 86 11.85 3.31 -3.66
CA LEU A 86 11.46 1.91 -3.57
C LEU A 86 10.32 1.59 -4.56
N ALA A 87 9.32 2.46 -4.68
CA ALA A 87 8.24 2.31 -5.65
C ALA A 87 8.78 2.22 -7.08
N VAL A 88 9.65 3.16 -7.48
CA VAL A 88 10.27 3.19 -8.81
C VAL A 88 11.05 1.91 -9.10
N ARG A 89 11.94 1.50 -8.20
CA ARG A 89 12.75 0.27 -8.38
C ARG A 89 11.87 -0.97 -8.51
N SER A 90 10.87 -1.09 -7.64
CA SER A 90 9.96 -2.23 -7.59
C SER A 90 9.07 -2.29 -8.85
N VAL A 91 8.54 -1.16 -9.29
CA VAL A 91 7.76 -1.03 -10.53
C VAL A 91 8.59 -1.39 -11.75
N ARG A 92 9.84 -0.90 -11.86
CA ARG A 92 10.74 -1.24 -12.96
C ARG A 92 10.96 -2.75 -13.03
N GLY A 93 11.23 -3.39 -11.90
CA GLY A 93 11.38 -4.84 -11.82
C GLY A 93 10.11 -5.59 -12.22
N GLU A 94 8.93 -5.10 -11.87
CA GLU A 94 7.64 -5.67 -12.29
C GLU A 94 7.43 -5.57 -13.80
N ILE A 95 7.63 -4.40 -14.40
CA ILE A 95 7.46 -4.17 -15.85
C ILE A 95 8.35 -5.08 -16.68
N LEU A 96 9.60 -5.28 -16.26
CA LEU A 96 10.55 -6.17 -16.94
C LEU A 96 10.06 -7.62 -16.96
N ARG A 97 9.37 -8.04 -15.90
CA ARG A 97 8.83 -9.41 -15.74
C ARG A 97 7.46 -9.61 -16.36
N LEU A 98 6.74 -8.54 -16.70
CA LEU A 98 5.45 -8.64 -17.37
C LEU A 98 5.56 -9.33 -18.75
N SER A 99 4.48 -9.98 -19.17
CA SER A 99 4.32 -10.48 -20.51
C SER A 99 4.35 -9.34 -21.54
N LYS A 100 4.69 -9.68 -22.79
CA LYS A 100 4.65 -8.73 -23.91
C LYS A 100 3.26 -8.12 -24.08
N GLU A 101 2.22 -8.93 -23.97
CA GLU A 101 0.82 -8.50 -24.11
C GLU A 101 0.44 -7.46 -23.04
N SER A 102 0.74 -7.72 -21.78
CA SER A 102 0.47 -6.79 -20.67
C SER A 102 1.24 -5.48 -20.82
N ARG A 103 2.50 -5.53 -21.26
CA ARG A 103 3.27 -4.31 -21.57
C ARG A 103 2.66 -3.51 -22.71
N GLU A 104 2.20 -4.14 -23.77
CA GLU A 104 1.53 -3.45 -24.88
C GLU A 104 0.22 -2.78 -24.42
N GLN A 105 -0.56 -3.45 -23.57
CA GLN A 105 -1.77 -2.87 -22.99
C GLN A 105 -1.45 -1.66 -22.09
N LEU A 106 -0.41 -1.77 -21.26
CA LEU A 106 0.05 -0.65 -20.43
C LEU A 106 0.57 0.51 -21.25
N ALA A 107 1.38 0.25 -22.27
CA ALA A 107 1.95 1.28 -23.13
C ALA A 107 0.89 2.06 -23.91
N ARG A 108 -0.15 1.38 -24.42
CA ARG A 108 -1.32 2.04 -25.04
C ARG A 108 -2.00 3.02 -24.08
N ARG A 109 -2.11 2.65 -22.79
CA ARG A 109 -2.72 3.51 -21.76
C ARG A 109 -1.79 4.62 -21.29
N ALA A 110 -0.50 4.36 -21.26
CA ALA A 110 0.51 5.37 -20.94
C ALA A 110 0.67 6.38 -22.09
N GLY A 111 0.33 6.01 -23.32
CA GLY A 111 0.57 6.82 -24.51
C GLY A 111 2.04 6.81 -24.93
N CYS A 112 2.74 5.70 -24.70
CA CYS A 112 4.16 5.52 -25.02
C CYS A 112 4.42 4.20 -25.77
N ALA A 113 5.68 3.95 -26.14
CA ALA A 113 6.07 2.71 -26.79
C ALA A 113 6.03 1.51 -25.82
N ALA A 114 5.70 0.32 -26.33
CA ALA A 114 5.64 -0.92 -25.55
C ALA A 114 7.01 -1.54 -25.18
N SER A 115 8.09 -0.78 -25.38
CA SER A 115 9.42 -1.17 -24.90
C SER A 115 9.42 -1.18 -23.36
N PRO A 116 9.97 -2.22 -22.71
CA PRO A 116 10.06 -2.28 -21.26
C PRO A 116 10.74 -1.05 -20.65
N ASP A 117 11.82 -0.57 -21.27
CA ASP A 117 12.58 0.58 -20.77
C ASP A 117 11.77 1.88 -20.92
N VAL A 118 11.16 2.10 -22.09
CA VAL A 118 10.33 3.31 -22.32
C VAL A 118 9.13 3.35 -21.37
N LEU A 119 8.49 2.20 -21.14
CA LEU A 119 7.37 2.11 -20.22
C LEU A 119 7.81 2.34 -18.76
N ALA A 120 8.95 1.77 -18.36
CA ALA A 120 9.52 1.97 -17.03
C ALA A 120 9.88 3.44 -16.80
N ASP A 121 10.57 4.07 -17.74
CA ASP A 121 11.00 5.47 -17.63
C ASP A 121 9.78 6.42 -17.59
N GLU A 122 8.71 6.14 -18.36
CA GLU A 122 7.49 6.94 -18.31
C GLU A 122 6.74 6.81 -16.98
N ILE A 123 6.67 5.60 -16.40
CA ILE A 123 6.03 5.41 -15.08
C ILE A 123 6.90 6.01 -13.97
N GLU A 124 8.22 5.87 -14.06
CA GLU A 124 9.20 6.47 -13.15
C GLU A 124 9.07 8.00 -13.14
N ARG A 125 9.01 8.63 -14.32
CA ARG A 125 8.81 10.07 -14.46
C ARG A 125 7.52 10.52 -13.78
N ARG A 126 6.39 9.86 -14.07
CA ARG A 126 5.09 10.18 -13.45
C ARG A 126 5.10 9.98 -11.93
N ALA A 127 5.81 8.96 -11.44
CA ALA A 127 5.90 8.68 -10.01
C ALA A 127 6.69 9.78 -9.29
N ARG A 128 7.82 10.22 -9.87
CA ARG A 128 8.61 11.34 -9.35
C ARG A 128 7.82 12.65 -9.37
N ASP A 129 7.15 12.97 -10.47
CA ASP A 129 6.33 14.18 -10.58
C ASP A 129 5.22 14.22 -9.51
N ALA A 130 4.59 13.06 -9.24
CA ALA A 130 3.56 12.92 -8.22
C ALA A 130 4.14 13.05 -6.81
N LEU A 131 5.28 12.40 -6.53
CA LEU A 131 5.99 12.52 -5.25
C LEU A 131 6.41 13.97 -4.99
N ASP A 132 7.04 14.64 -5.94
CA ASP A 132 7.48 16.04 -5.79
C ASP A 132 6.30 16.98 -5.53
N THR A 133 5.17 16.71 -6.17
CA THR A 133 3.93 17.46 -5.91
C THR A 133 3.41 17.24 -4.50
N GLU A 134 3.43 16.00 -4.00
CA GLU A 134 3.05 15.67 -2.62
C GLU A 134 3.99 16.32 -1.61
N LEU A 135 5.30 16.24 -1.82
CA LEU A 135 6.31 16.85 -0.95
C LEU A 135 6.16 18.37 -0.88
N ARG A 136 5.92 19.04 -2.03
CA ARG A 136 5.64 20.49 -2.06
C ARG A 136 4.38 20.84 -1.29
N ARG A 137 3.30 20.05 -1.43
CA ARG A 137 2.06 20.24 -0.69
C ARG A 137 2.29 20.10 0.82
N LEU A 138 3.04 19.09 1.24
CA LEU A 138 3.35 18.84 2.65
C LEU A 138 4.30 19.90 3.25
N ALA A 139 5.22 20.43 2.45
CA ALA A 139 6.15 21.46 2.90
C ALA A 139 5.45 22.75 3.37
N THR A 140 4.31 23.10 2.75
CA THR A 140 3.52 24.29 3.09
C THR A 140 2.30 23.99 3.96
N ALA A 141 2.06 22.73 4.33
CA ALA A 141 0.91 22.34 5.12
C ALA A 141 1.06 22.72 6.60
N THR A 142 -0.08 23.02 7.26
CA THR A 142 -0.17 23.11 8.72
C THR A 142 0.15 21.75 9.35
N ASP A 143 0.52 21.73 10.64
CA ASP A 143 0.86 20.47 11.33
C ASP A 143 -0.28 19.46 11.27
N GLU A 144 -1.53 19.90 11.46
CA GLU A 144 -2.74 19.08 11.37
C GLU A 144 -2.90 18.45 9.97
N VAL A 145 -2.87 19.27 8.92
CA VAL A 145 -3.03 18.78 7.53
C VAL A 145 -1.88 17.86 7.12
N TRP A 146 -0.67 18.15 7.59
CA TRP A 146 0.50 17.31 7.35
C TRP A 146 0.33 15.94 8.03
N HIS A 147 -0.10 15.93 9.29
CA HIS A 147 -0.29 14.72 10.07
C HIS A 147 -1.41 13.85 9.51
N ASP A 148 -2.57 14.44 9.23
CA ASP A 148 -3.72 13.77 8.62
C ASP A 148 -3.33 13.11 7.30
N ARG A 149 -2.51 13.79 6.49
CA ARG A 149 -2.07 13.26 5.20
C ARG A 149 -1.11 12.07 5.36
N LEU A 150 -0.18 12.13 6.31
CA LEU A 150 0.71 11.01 6.60
C LEU A 150 -0.07 9.81 7.16
N ASP A 151 -1.08 10.05 7.98
CA ASP A 151 -1.94 9.01 8.52
C ASP A 151 -2.79 8.36 7.41
N GLU A 152 -3.37 9.16 6.51
CA GLU A 152 -4.07 8.67 5.32
C GLU A 152 -3.16 7.76 4.47
N ILE A 153 -1.92 8.18 4.24
CA ILE A 153 -0.92 7.36 3.53
C ILE A 153 -0.73 6.04 4.28
N ARG A 154 -0.45 6.08 5.59
CA ARG A 154 -0.23 4.89 6.43
C ARG A 154 -1.41 3.93 6.42
N GLN A 155 -2.64 4.42 6.56
CA GLN A 155 -3.86 3.62 6.55
C GLN A 155 -4.13 2.98 5.19
N SER A 156 -3.64 3.60 4.11
CA SER A 156 -3.79 3.08 2.76
C SER A 156 -2.74 2.03 2.37
N VAL A 157 -1.71 1.80 3.18
CA VAL A 157 -0.69 0.78 2.92
C VAL A 157 -1.27 -0.62 3.17
N GLU A 158 -1.01 -1.55 2.26
CA GLU A 158 -1.37 -2.96 2.44
C GLU A 158 -0.85 -3.49 3.80
N PRO A 159 -1.72 -4.11 4.63
CA PRO A 159 -1.34 -4.54 5.98
C PRO A 159 -0.25 -5.62 5.93
N LEU A 160 0.66 -5.60 6.91
CA LEU A 160 1.64 -6.66 7.05
C LEU A 160 0.95 -8.00 7.40
N PRO A 161 1.49 -9.15 6.99
CA PRO A 161 1.05 -10.45 7.50
C PRO A 161 1.05 -10.46 9.04
N ASP A 162 2.09 -9.87 9.64
CA ASP A 162 2.24 -9.71 11.10
C ASP A 162 1.27 -8.67 11.71
N ASP A 163 0.72 -7.72 10.93
CA ASP A 163 -0.25 -6.76 11.47
C ASP A 163 -1.56 -7.45 11.84
N ARG A 164 -1.96 -8.46 11.06
CA ARG A 164 -3.15 -9.28 11.38
C ARG A 164 -2.93 -10.08 12.65
N ASP A 165 -1.78 -10.72 12.79
CA ASP A 165 -1.45 -11.50 13.99
C ASP A 165 -1.25 -10.61 15.23
N ARG A 166 -0.66 -9.43 15.08
CA ARG A 166 -0.50 -8.45 16.17
C ARG A 166 -1.84 -7.83 16.58
N THR A 167 -2.74 -7.57 15.63
CA THR A 167 -4.11 -7.12 15.89
C THR A 167 -4.92 -8.22 16.56
N LEU A 168 -4.83 -9.46 16.08
CA LEU A 168 -5.47 -10.63 16.69
C LEU A 168 -4.96 -10.84 18.12
N ARG A 169 -3.65 -10.75 18.35
CA ARG A 169 -3.05 -10.81 19.69
C ARG A 169 -3.52 -9.68 20.59
N ARG A 170 -3.64 -8.45 20.08
CA ARG A 170 -4.19 -7.32 20.86
C ARG A 170 -5.66 -7.54 21.22
N VAL A 171 -6.48 -8.04 20.29
CA VAL A 171 -7.89 -8.37 20.54
C VAL A 171 -8.02 -9.53 21.54
N LEU A 172 -7.20 -10.57 21.41
CA LEU A 172 -7.16 -11.68 22.36
C LEU A 172 -6.74 -11.18 23.75
N LEU A 173 -5.64 -10.43 23.86
CA LEU A 173 -5.18 -9.87 25.13
C LEU A 173 -6.20 -8.93 25.78
N ALA A 174 -6.88 -8.09 25.00
CA ALA A 174 -7.97 -7.24 25.50
C ALA A 174 -9.19 -8.06 25.96
N GLY A 175 -9.52 -9.16 25.26
CA GLY A 175 -10.59 -10.08 25.65
C GLY A 175 -10.28 -10.88 26.91
N PHE A 176 -9.00 -11.15 27.21
CA PHE A 176 -8.56 -11.87 28.41
C PHE A 176 -8.16 -10.96 29.59
N ALA A 177 -8.04 -9.65 29.37
CA ALA A 177 -7.73 -8.68 30.42
C ALA A 177 -8.66 -8.75 31.64
N PRO A 178 -9.99 -8.99 31.51
CA PRO A 178 -10.87 -9.13 32.67
C PRO A 178 -10.58 -10.40 33.49
N ALA A 179 -10.25 -11.51 32.83
CA ALA A 179 -9.94 -12.78 33.49
C ALA A 179 -8.57 -12.73 34.20
N ALA A 180 -7.59 -12.04 33.60
CA ALA A 180 -6.30 -11.79 34.23
C ALA A 180 -6.43 -10.87 35.46
N ALA A 181 -7.25 -9.81 35.39
CA ALA A 181 -7.52 -8.93 36.53
C ALA A 181 -8.23 -9.68 37.68
N ALA A 182 -9.22 -10.52 37.38
CA ALA A 182 -9.90 -11.35 38.38
C ALA A 182 -8.95 -12.37 39.04
N GLY A 183 -8.03 -12.97 38.26
CA GLY A 183 -7.01 -13.87 38.78
C GLY A 183 -6.01 -13.17 39.71
N ILE A 184 -5.57 -11.96 39.37
CA ILE A 184 -4.67 -11.15 40.20
C ILE A 184 -5.36 -10.77 41.52
N GLU A 185 -6.62 -10.33 41.48
CA GLU A 185 -7.39 -10.02 42.69
C GLU A 185 -7.56 -11.23 43.62
N GLN A 186 -7.71 -12.42 43.06
CA GLN A 186 -7.90 -13.64 43.83
C GLN A 186 -6.58 -14.09 44.48
N VAL A 187 -5.46 -13.97 43.78
CA VAL A 187 -4.12 -14.20 44.34
C VAL A 187 -3.79 -13.18 45.43
N GLU A 188 -4.12 -11.90 45.25
CA GLU A 188 -3.94 -10.88 46.29
C GLU A 188 -4.81 -11.09 47.53
N ARG A 189 -6.01 -11.67 47.36
CA ARG A 189 -6.87 -12.08 48.48
C ARG A 189 -6.27 -13.26 49.24
N ASP A 190 -5.77 -14.26 48.54
CA ASP A 190 -5.12 -15.43 49.15
C ASP A 190 -3.84 -15.05 49.91
N ILE A 191 -3.04 -14.11 49.40
CA ILE A 191 -1.85 -13.59 50.10
C ILE A 191 -2.27 -12.85 51.37
N ARG A 192 -3.30 -11.99 51.31
CA ARG A 192 -3.81 -11.27 52.48
C ARG A 192 -4.42 -12.16 53.55
N GLN A 193 -4.94 -13.33 53.20
CA GLN A 193 -5.50 -14.29 54.16
C GLN A 193 -4.44 -15.21 54.78
N ARG A 194 -3.24 -15.27 54.21
CA ARG A 194 -2.12 -16.08 54.69
C ARG A 194 -1.08 -15.29 55.51
N THR A 195 -1.28 -13.98 55.67
CA THR A 195 -0.46 -13.08 56.47
C THR A 195 -1.24 -12.65 57.70
#